data_AF-A0A6V8D2B4-F1
#
_entry.id   AF-A0A6V8D2B4-F1
#
_cell.length_a   1.000
_cell.length_b   1.000
_cell.length_c   1.000
_cell.angle_alpha   90.00
_cell.angle_beta   90.00
_cell.angle_gamma   90.00
#
_symmetry.space_group_name_H-M   'P 1'
#
loop_
_entity.id
_entity.type
_entity.pdbx_description
1 polymer ?
#
loop_
_entity_poly.entity_id
_entity_poly.type
_entity_poly.pdbx_seq_one_letter_code
_entity_poly.pdbx_strand_id
1 'polypeptide(L)'
;MAEMYETSIKKYFHEKNLTTNFRLKKTVKQKILVVLSISLLLLCYLPESSAQTQNIESDNNLSKQFLTSNTLQNSQIFSFTDIDLAIDSNDKNHIITVDNYSLIYNTFHGNSWTEEIIDGPNHDCVCNVSDSGISIIIDDLEGIHVSYITEDNALRYAYFDGLVWNKSLVSTGLDLYDSSIIVDSSNTIHIFYTKYQGLIHAKLDDGGWNFSTLYSEFKQEWSRYHKLGTISATLDNNQNIHLSYIDIDYLTLHYGIFNGESWNFTSFDTDYNVYYFTSIAIDSNNNPHIAYAGTANTDGDWFDMMMSPYVYYANFNGTNWSHSQLSPGSSPSLAIDSLDNLHLSFVSRNYNDDFATNQLHYATLQEDNWTKTKFEIPSTERFNFDNQGQMNAIAVDNLGNVHISYDGRIYDGDVDQLFLHNSMLYPDSDNDGIRDNTDICPGFDDSIDEDNDGTPDNCDDIVDSDYDGISNDNDQCPGFDDNNDFDNDSIPDGCDDSDGDGFFDNYDQCQGHDDLVDIDNDYIPDGCDSLIDSDYDGVSDDEDICEGGYDWEDNDNDGIPDYCDPVFNEELEVEQQEEEDTTTPDEEDTPGFTTIFTILAIIGALSVANIRKHK
;
A
#
# COMPACT_ATOMS: atom_id res chain seq x y z
N MET A 1 10.16 -38.23 16.59
CA MET A 1 9.33 -39.13 15.73
C MET A 1 8.99 -40.49 16.35
N ALA A 2 9.86 -41.51 16.41
CA ALA A 2 9.43 -42.89 16.76
C ALA A 2 8.79 -43.06 18.17
N GLU A 3 9.09 -42.17 19.11
CA GLU A 3 8.44 -42.13 20.44
C GLU A 3 7.15 -41.32 20.43
N MET A 4 7.03 -40.27 19.61
CA MET A 4 5.75 -39.58 19.35
C MET A 4 4.74 -40.55 18.76
N TYR A 5 5.13 -41.35 17.76
CA TYR A 5 4.27 -42.36 17.14
C TYR A 5 3.79 -43.41 18.14
N GLU A 6 4.66 -43.85 19.07
CA GLU A 6 4.28 -44.77 20.14
C GLU A 6 3.33 -44.15 21.16
N THR A 7 3.37 -42.82 21.33
CA THR A 7 2.50 -42.04 22.23
C THR A 7 1.14 -41.77 21.60
N SER A 8 1.07 -41.35 20.33
CA SER A 8 -0.19 -41.14 19.62
C SER A 8 -1.01 -42.42 19.50
N ILE A 9 -0.36 -43.56 19.23
CA ILE A 9 -1.03 -44.88 19.20
C ILE A 9 -1.58 -45.27 20.59
N LYS A 10 -0.86 -44.99 21.69
CA LYS A 10 -1.37 -45.24 23.04
C LYS A 10 -2.54 -44.34 23.40
N LYS A 11 -2.53 -43.07 22.97
CA LYS A 11 -3.66 -42.14 23.13
C LYS A 11 -4.91 -42.68 22.43
N TYR A 12 -4.79 -43.09 21.16
CA TYR A 12 -5.87 -43.70 20.39
C TYR A 12 -6.45 -44.97 21.04
N PHE A 13 -5.60 -45.89 21.52
CA PHE A 13 -6.08 -47.09 22.23
C PHE A 13 -6.77 -46.77 23.57
N HIS A 14 -6.36 -45.71 24.27
CA HIS A 14 -7.00 -45.26 25.49
C HIS A 14 -8.39 -44.66 25.23
N GLU A 15 -8.51 -43.79 24.22
CA GLU A 15 -9.79 -43.18 23.79
C GLU A 15 -10.82 -44.22 23.30
N LYS A 16 -10.36 -45.34 22.74
CA LYS A 16 -11.23 -46.48 22.36
C LYS A 16 -11.47 -47.52 23.47
N ASN A 17 -11.02 -47.26 24.70
CA ASN A 17 -11.15 -48.16 25.85
C ASN A 17 -10.53 -49.57 25.65
N LEU A 18 -9.48 -49.67 24.82
CA LEU A 18 -8.82 -50.91 24.45
C LEU A 18 -7.52 -51.11 25.26
N THR A 19 -7.59 -51.92 26.32
CA THR A 19 -6.41 -52.22 27.16
C THR A 19 -5.42 -53.15 26.46
N THR A 20 -4.41 -52.60 25.78
CA THR A 20 -3.24 -53.38 25.30
C THR A 20 -1.91 -52.67 25.58
N ASN A 21 -0.91 -53.43 26.03
CA ASN A 21 0.44 -52.94 26.27
C ASN A 21 1.24 -52.87 24.95
N PHE A 22 0.99 -51.85 24.14
CA PHE A 22 1.74 -51.63 22.89
C PHE A 22 3.13 -51.04 23.16
N ARG A 23 4.18 -51.71 22.67
CA ARG A 23 5.58 -51.24 22.66
C ARG A 23 6.25 -51.64 21.34
N LEU A 24 6.85 -50.67 20.67
CA LEU A 24 7.59 -50.90 19.41
C LEU A 24 8.89 -51.69 19.68
N LYS A 25 9.07 -52.83 19.02
CA LYS A 25 10.30 -53.63 19.12
C LYS A 25 11.50 -52.81 18.61
N LYS A 26 12.64 -52.91 19.30
CA LYS A 26 13.89 -52.13 19.03
C LYS A 26 14.34 -52.23 17.56
N THR A 27 14.17 -53.39 16.93
CA THR A 27 14.45 -53.65 15.50
C THR A 27 13.56 -52.87 14.53
N VAL A 28 12.35 -52.45 14.92
CA VAL A 28 11.48 -51.61 14.08
C VAL A 28 11.91 -50.15 14.15
N LYS A 29 12.25 -49.64 15.35
CA LYS A 29 12.78 -48.27 15.53
C LYS A 29 14.09 -48.07 14.74
N GLN A 30 14.96 -49.08 14.67
CA GLN A 30 16.18 -49.02 13.84
C GLN A 30 15.89 -49.01 12.33
N LYS A 31 14.89 -49.75 11.84
CA LYS A 31 14.54 -49.75 10.40
C LYS A 31 13.96 -48.41 9.95
N ILE A 32 13.14 -47.77 10.76
CA ILE A 32 12.58 -46.44 10.46
C ILE A 32 13.70 -45.40 10.35
N LEU A 33 14.72 -45.46 11.22
CA LEU A 33 15.87 -44.56 11.17
C LEU A 33 16.67 -44.70 9.86
N VAL A 34 16.91 -45.93 9.41
CA VAL A 34 17.66 -46.21 8.17
C VAL A 34 16.91 -45.70 6.92
N VAL A 35 15.58 -45.89 6.85
CA VAL A 35 14.78 -45.38 5.73
C VAL A 35 14.84 -43.85 5.66
N LEU A 36 14.67 -43.16 6.79
CA LEU A 36 14.75 -41.69 6.84
C LEU A 36 16.13 -41.16 6.43
N SER A 37 17.23 -41.81 6.85
CA SER A 37 18.57 -41.40 6.43
C SER A 37 18.85 -41.65 4.93
N ILE A 38 18.20 -42.63 4.31
CA ILE A 38 18.30 -42.86 2.86
C ILE A 38 17.47 -41.81 2.09
N SER A 39 16.27 -41.47 2.57
CA SER A 39 15.45 -40.40 1.98
C SER A 39 16.13 -39.03 2.02
N LEU A 40 16.81 -38.68 3.12
CA LEU A 40 17.57 -37.43 3.22
C LEU A 40 18.76 -37.37 2.25
N LEU A 41 19.41 -38.52 1.99
CA LEU A 41 20.54 -38.61 1.06
C LEU A 41 20.13 -38.54 -0.42
N LEU A 42 18.88 -38.91 -0.78
CA LEU A 42 18.36 -38.73 -2.14
C LEU A 42 17.98 -37.28 -2.46
N LEU A 43 17.57 -36.49 -1.46
CA LEU A 43 17.20 -35.07 -1.64
C LEU A 43 18.38 -34.16 -1.99
N CYS A 44 19.62 -34.60 -1.73
CA CYS A 44 20.84 -33.82 -2.01
C CYS A 44 21.51 -34.13 -3.36
N TYR A 45 20.88 -34.91 -4.26
CA TYR A 45 21.58 -35.51 -5.40
C TYR A 45 20.86 -35.49 -6.76
N LEU A 46 19.89 -34.59 -6.97
CA LEU A 46 19.22 -34.41 -8.26
C LEU A 46 19.61 -33.06 -8.90
N PRO A 47 20.36 -33.06 -10.02
CA PRO A 47 20.57 -31.87 -10.83
C PRO A 47 19.43 -31.68 -11.84
N GLU A 48 19.18 -30.43 -12.22
CA GLU A 48 18.19 -30.05 -13.22
C GLU A 48 18.62 -30.50 -14.64
N SER A 49 17.74 -31.18 -15.38
CA SER A 49 17.66 -31.02 -16.84
C SER A 49 16.41 -31.64 -17.48
N SER A 50 15.74 -30.81 -18.27
CA SER A 50 15.04 -31.12 -19.54
C SER A 50 14.15 -32.37 -19.68
N ALA A 51 12.87 -32.14 -19.97
CA ALA A 51 12.07 -33.01 -20.84
C ALA A 51 11.22 -32.16 -21.80
N GLN A 52 11.48 -32.25 -23.11
CA GLN A 52 10.64 -31.64 -24.14
C GLN A 52 9.48 -32.57 -24.52
N THR A 53 8.27 -32.03 -24.56
CA THR A 53 7.17 -32.50 -25.44
C THR A 53 6.40 -31.30 -25.97
N GLN A 54 5.80 -31.44 -27.16
CA GLN A 54 5.56 -30.33 -28.08
C GLN A 54 4.21 -29.60 -27.90
N ASN A 55 4.28 -28.27 -28.10
CA ASN A 55 3.31 -27.25 -28.55
C ASN A 55 1.89 -27.74 -28.99
N ILE A 56 0.80 -26.97 -28.87
CA ILE A 56 0.64 -25.50 -28.93
C ILE A 56 -0.55 -25.06 -28.04
N GLU A 57 -0.33 -24.15 -27.10
CA GLU A 57 -1.02 -22.84 -26.97
C GLU A 57 -0.20 -21.96 -26.01
N SER A 58 -0.25 -20.64 -26.18
CA SER A 58 0.77 -19.71 -25.65
C SER A 58 0.41 -19.15 -24.28
N ASP A 59 0.77 -19.86 -23.22
CA ASP A 59 0.88 -19.25 -21.89
C ASP A 59 2.17 -18.42 -21.82
N ASN A 60 2.03 -17.09 -21.83
CA ASN A 60 3.14 -16.19 -21.57
C ASN A 60 3.64 -16.36 -20.12
N ASN A 61 4.94 -16.10 -19.90
CA ASN A 61 5.67 -16.42 -18.66
C ASN A 61 5.27 -15.60 -17.40
N LEU A 62 4.12 -14.94 -17.38
CA LEU A 62 3.56 -14.27 -16.19
C LEU A 62 2.97 -15.26 -15.16
N SER A 63 2.67 -16.50 -15.56
CA SER A 63 1.92 -17.50 -14.76
C SER A 63 2.65 -18.07 -13.53
N LYS A 64 3.73 -17.44 -13.03
CA LYS A 64 4.55 -17.95 -11.90
C LYS A 64 4.96 -16.96 -10.81
N GLN A 65 4.60 -15.67 -10.90
CA GLN A 65 5.00 -14.67 -9.88
C GLN A 65 3.92 -14.33 -8.84
N PHE A 66 2.68 -14.79 -9.01
CA PHE A 66 1.53 -14.34 -8.21
C PHE A 66 1.12 -15.35 -7.11
N LEU A 67 1.65 -15.19 -5.89
CA LEU A 67 1.29 -16.01 -4.72
C LEU A 67 1.25 -15.25 -3.39
N THR A 68 0.17 -14.52 -3.10
CA THR A 68 -0.45 -14.53 -1.75
C THR A 68 -1.98 -14.58 -1.85
N SER A 69 -2.58 -15.74 -1.58
CA SER A 69 -4.01 -15.83 -1.24
C SER A 69 -4.12 -15.91 0.28
N ASN A 70 -4.79 -14.93 0.88
CA ASN A 70 -4.91 -14.84 2.33
C ASN A 70 -6.25 -15.42 2.76
N THR A 71 -6.19 -16.42 3.65
CA THR A 71 -7.35 -17.24 4.03
C THR A 71 -7.83 -16.89 5.44
N LEU A 72 -9.13 -16.61 5.60
CA LEU A 72 -9.79 -16.58 6.90
C LEU A 72 -10.12 -18.01 7.36
N GLN A 73 -9.49 -18.51 8.43
CA GLN A 73 -9.95 -19.73 9.10
C GLN A 73 -10.96 -19.41 10.21
N ASN A 74 -12.26 -19.43 9.89
CA ASN A 74 -13.30 -19.44 10.91
C ASN A 74 -13.29 -20.81 11.65
N SER A 75 -13.53 -20.77 12.96
CA SER A 75 -13.59 -21.95 13.83
C SER A 75 -14.98 -22.57 13.97
N GLN A 76 -16.00 -21.98 13.33
CA GLN A 76 -17.33 -22.57 13.15
C GLN A 76 -17.76 -22.44 11.69
N ILE A 77 -18.33 -23.54 11.17
CA ILE A 77 -18.92 -23.69 9.82
C ILE A 77 -19.93 -22.56 9.57
N PHE A 78 -20.09 -22.04 8.34
CA PHE A 78 -21.34 -21.85 7.55
C PHE A 78 -21.05 -21.06 6.25
N SER A 79 -22.01 -21.05 5.30
CA SER A 79 -21.84 -20.55 3.92
C SER A 79 -22.12 -19.06 3.81
N PHE A 80 -21.21 -18.31 3.17
CA PHE A 80 -21.52 -16.98 2.68
C PHE A 80 -22.59 -17.04 1.59
N THR A 81 -23.37 -15.96 1.49
CA THR A 81 -24.51 -15.84 0.56
C THR A 81 -24.42 -14.62 -0.36
N ASP A 82 -23.78 -13.54 0.11
CA ASP A 82 -23.47 -12.35 -0.67
C ASP A 82 -22.15 -11.72 -0.17
N ILE A 83 -21.39 -11.05 -1.05
CA ILE A 83 -20.07 -10.46 -0.80
C ILE A 83 -19.91 -9.16 -1.61
N ASP A 84 -19.49 -8.08 -0.97
CA ASP A 84 -19.04 -6.85 -1.65
C ASP A 84 -17.76 -6.26 -0.98
N LEU A 85 -16.95 -5.55 -1.75
CA LEU A 85 -15.60 -5.09 -1.38
C LEU A 85 -15.35 -3.64 -1.80
N ALA A 86 -14.89 -2.83 -0.85
CA ALA A 86 -14.31 -1.51 -1.10
C ALA A 86 -12.87 -1.43 -0.54
N ILE A 87 -12.08 -0.48 -1.03
CA ILE A 87 -10.70 -0.22 -0.57
C ILE A 87 -10.61 1.24 -0.11
N ASP A 88 -9.98 1.48 1.04
CA ASP A 88 -9.77 2.83 1.57
C ASP A 88 -8.53 3.52 0.95
N SER A 89 -8.32 4.82 1.19
CA SER A 89 -7.16 5.53 0.61
C SER A 89 -5.79 5.07 1.12
N ASN A 90 -5.75 4.14 2.09
CA ASN A 90 -4.55 3.54 2.68
C ASN A 90 -4.38 2.08 2.21
N ASP A 91 -4.98 1.73 1.07
CA ASP A 91 -4.98 0.40 0.42
C ASP A 91 -5.52 -0.74 1.30
N LYS A 92 -6.32 -0.41 2.32
CA LYS A 92 -6.94 -1.39 3.21
C LYS A 92 -8.23 -1.93 2.62
N ASN A 93 -8.45 -3.23 2.78
CA ASN A 93 -9.64 -3.91 2.29
C ASN A 93 -10.81 -3.86 3.31
N HIS A 94 -11.98 -3.46 2.83
CA HIS A 94 -13.25 -3.37 3.56
C HIS A 94 -14.28 -4.28 2.89
N ILE A 95 -14.52 -5.45 3.48
CA ILE A 95 -15.37 -6.49 2.87
C ILE A 95 -16.61 -6.71 3.72
N ILE A 96 -17.78 -6.55 3.12
CA ILE A 96 -19.04 -6.98 3.72
C ILE A 96 -19.43 -8.37 3.23
N THR A 97 -19.96 -9.19 4.13
CA THR A 97 -20.46 -10.52 3.81
C THR A 97 -21.77 -10.80 4.55
N VAL A 98 -22.58 -11.72 4.01
CA VAL A 98 -23.72 -12.30 4.72
C VAL A 98 -23.46 -13.76 5.03
N ASP A 99 -23.30 -14.07 6.32
CA ASP A 99 -23.26 -15.43 6.87
C ASP A 99 -24.35 -15.58 7.93
N ASN A 100 -25.03 -16.73 7.96
CA ASN A 100 -25.99 -17.08 9.00
C ASN A 100 -27.06 -15.99 9.26
N TYR A 101 -27.51 -15.35 8.19
CA TYR A 101 -28.45 -14.23 8.21
C TYR A 101 -27.97 -12.99 8.98
N SER A 102 -26.66 -12.84 9.15
CA SER A 102 -26.01 -11.69 9.80
C SER A 102 -25.14 -10.96 8.78
N LEU A 103 -25.20 -9.64 8.80
CA LEU A 103 -24.32 -8.76 8.03
C LEU A 103 -23.02 -8.61 8.82
N ILE A 104 -21.91 -9.06 8.23
CA ILE A 104 -20.58 -9.05 8.83
C ILE A 104 -19.67 -8.12 8.04
N TYR A 105 -18.93 -7.28 8.75
CA TYR A 105 -17.87 -6.45 8.22
C TYR A 105 -16.52 -7.04 8.58
N ASN A 106 -15.66 -7.16 7.58
CA ASN A 106 -14.40 -7.87 7.63
C ASN A 106 -13.31 -6.94 7.10
N THR A 107 -12.20 -6.80 7.84
CA THR A 107 -11.01 -6.11 7.31
C THR A 107 -9.76 -6.95 7.49
N PHE A 108 -8.90 -6.94 6.48
CA PHE A 108 -7.64 -7.67 6.48
C PHE A 108 -6.47 -6.76 6.87
N HIS A 109 -5.61 -7.25 7.78
CA HIS A 109 -4.45 -6.54 8.33
C HIS A 109 -3.15 -7.28 8.03
N GLY A 110 -2.94 -7.65 6.76
CA GLY A 110 -1.71 -8.28 6.23
C GLY A 110 -1.44 -9.74 6.64
N ASN A 111 -1.71 -10.11 7.90
CA ASN A 111 -1.53 -11.47 8.44
C ASN A 111 -2.74 -11.95 9.27
N SER A 112 -3.74 -11.11 9.48
CA SER A 112 -4.91 -11.43 10.31
C SER A 112 -6.13 -10.64 9.89
N TRP A 113 -7.30 -11.21 10.15
CA TRP A 113 -8.59 -10.57 9.93
C TRP A 113 -9.17 -10.02 11.23
N THR A 114 -9.99 -8.98 11.12
CA THR A 114 -10.91 -8.55 12.18
C THR A 114 -12.33 -8.54 11.64
N GLU A 115 -13.27 -9.08 12.42
CA GLU A 115 -14.67 -9.27 12.05
C GLU A 115 -15.57 -8.50 13.04
N GLU A 116 -16.62 -7.86 12.53
CA GLU A 116 -17.66 -7.21 13.34
C GLU A 116 -19.05 -7.51 12.75
N ILE A 117 -20.00 -7.93 13.59
CA ILE A 117 -21.39 -8.13 13.16
C ILE A 117 -22.12 -6.78 13.20
N ILE A 118 -22.47 -6.25 12.04
CA ILE A 118 -23.24 -5.00 11.90
C ILE A 118 -24.68 -5.21 12.33
N ASP A 119 -25.32 -6.28 11.85
CA ASP A 119 -26.75 -6.55 12.10
C ASP A 119 -27.07 -8.04 11.90
N GLY A 120 -28.19 -8.52 12.47
CA GLY A 120 -28.61 -9.92 12.33
C GLY A 120 -29.43 -10.42 13.53
N PRO A 121 -29.95 -11.65 13.50
CA PRO A 121 -30.98 -12.17 14.40
C PRO A 121 -30.59 -12.28 15.89
N ASN A 122 -29.32 -12.05 16.24
CA ASN A 122 -28.82 -12.00 17.61
C ASN A 122 -28.27 -10.62 18.02
N HIS A 123 -28.47 -9.59 17.19
CA HIS A 123 -27.99 -8.21 17.39
C HIS A 123 -29.17 -7.25 17.62
N ASP A 124 -29.27 -6.14 16.87
CA ASP A 124 -30.31 -5.13 17.09
C ASP A 124 -31.61 -5.41 16.32
N CYS A 125 -31.50 -6.01 15.13
CA CYS A 125 -32.66 -6.34 14.33
C CYS A 125 -33.18 -7.76 14.66
N VAL A 126 -34.50 -7.90 14.87
CA VAL A 126 -35.14 -9.21 15.07
C VAL A 126 -35.55 -9.80 13.71
N CYS A 127 -34.68 -9.63 12.72
CA CYS A 127 -34.85 -10.12 11.35
C CYS A 127 -33.53 -10.68 10.83
N ASN A 128 -33.65 -11.59 9.88
CA ASN A 128 -32.55 -12.15 9.12
C ASN A 128 -32.12 -11.16 8.04
N VAL A 129 -30.81 -11.02 7.78
CA VAL A 129 -30.28 -10.40 6.57
C VAL A 129 -30.55 -11.33 5.37
N SER A 130 -30.86 -10.76 4.21
CA SER A 130 -31.21 -11.49 2.99
C SER A 130 -29.95 -12.08 2.34
N ASP A 131 -30.10 -13.21 1.64
CA ASP A 131 -29.06 -13.87 0.85
C ASP A 131 -28.62 -13.07 -0.41
N SER A 132 -29.08 -11.82 -0.57
CA SER A 132 -28.75 -10.93 -1.69
C SER A 132 -29.06 -9.47 -1.39
N GLY A 133 -28.36 -8.57 -2.06
CA GLY A 133 -28.60 -7.14 -2.02
C GLY A 133 -27.91 -6.48 -0.84
N ILE A 134 -26.63 -6.80 -0.66
CA ILE A 134 -25.70 -5.95 0.08
C ILE A 134 -24.88 -5.11 -0.90
N SER A 135 -24.46 -3.91 -0.49
CA SER A 135 -23.43 -3.17 -1.20
C SER A 135 -22.69 -2.23 -0.25
N ILE A 136 -21.37 -2.09 -0.41
CA ILE A 136 -20.48 -1.21 0.36
C ILE A 136 -19.89 -0.11 -0.53
N ILE A 137 -19.70 1.07 0.05
CA ILE A 137 -18.91 2.15 -0.54
C ILE A 137 -18.20 2.92 0.58
N ILE A 138 -17.10 3.58 0.24
CA ILE A 138 -16.34 4.48 1.12
C ILE A 138 -16.44 5.89 0.54
N ASP A 139 -16.72 6.90 1.36
CA ASP A 139 -16.79 8.30 0.93
C ASP A 139 -15.41 8.99 0.96
N ASP A 140 -15.32 10.18 0.36
CA ASP A 140 -14.11 11.03 0.30
C ASP A 140 -13.54 11.44 1.69
N LEU A 141 -14.20 11.07 2.80
CA LEU A 141 -13.80 11.32 4.18
C LEU A 141 -13.46 10.01 4.94
N GLU A 142 -13.26 8.90 4.22
CA GLU A 142 -13.07 7.54 4.74
C GLU A 142 -14.27 6.98 5.53
N GLY A 143 -15.46 7.57 5.31
CA GLY A 143 -16.72 7.11 5.89
C GLY A 143 -17.22 5.85 5.19
N ILE A 144 -17.40 4.76 5.94
CA ILE A 144 -17.85 3.48 5.39
C ILE A 144 -19.38 3.41 5.43
N HIS A 145 -19.98 3.11 4.27
CA HIS A 145 -21.42 3.11 4.04
C HIS A 145 -21.86 1.77 3.46
N VAL A 146 -22.96 1.22 3.97
CA VAL A 146 -23.48 -0.10 3.56
C VAL A 146 -24.99 -0.03 3.36
N SER A 147 -25.46 -0.45 2.19
CA SER A 147 -26.88 -0.79 1.99
C SER A 147 -27.09 -2.30 2.12
N TYR A 148 -28.21 -2.72 2.73
CA TYR A 148 -28.53 -4.15 2.88
C TYR A 148 -30.03 -4.42 2.96
N ILE A 149 -30.45 -5.55 2.39
CA ILE A 149 -31.82 -6.07 2.45
C ILE A 149 -31.95 -7.16 3.53
N THR A 150 -33.12 -7.26 4.16
CA THR A 150 -33.46 -8.26 5.19
C THR A 150 -34.73 -9.04 4.83
N GLU A 151 -34.90 -10.23 5.40
CA GLU A 151 -36.06 -11.11 5.18
C GLU A 151 -37.41 -10.50 5.64
N ASP A 152 -37.41 -9.48 6.53
CA ASP A 152 -38.62 -8.70 6.83
C ASP A 152 -39.01 -7.73 5.70
N ASN A 153 -38.36 -7.82 4.53
CA ASN A 153 -38.58 -7.06 3.31
C ASN A 153 -38.40 -5.55 3.54
N ALA A 154 -37.26 -5.20 4.13
CA ALA A 154 -36.89 -3.82 4.40
C ALA A 154 -35.43 -3.55 4.03
N LEU A 155 -35.23 -2.46 3.28
CA LEU A 155 -33.93 -1.92 2.91
C LEU A 155 -33.42 -1.08 4.08
N ARG A 156 -32.21 -1.36 4.52
CA ARG A 156 -31.50 -0.63 5.58
C ARG A 156 -30.21 -0.04 5.03
N TYR A 157 -29.76 0.99 5.74
CA TYR A 157 -28.50 1.67 5.53
C TYR A 157 -27.74 1.64 6.85
N ALA A 158 -26.48 1.28 6.82
CA ALA A 158 -25.56 1.37 7.94
C ALA A 158 -24.36 2.26 7.58
N TYR A 159 -23.83 2.98 8.55
CA TYR A 159 -22.57 3.70 8.41
C TYR A 159 -21.75 3.61 9.69
N PHE A 160 -20.43 3.62 9.56
CA PHE A 160 -19.50 3.59 10.69
C PHE A 160 -19.08 5.02 11.07
N ASP A 161 -19.26 5.42 12.34
CA ASP A 161 -18.92 6.78 12.82
C ASP A 161 -17.53 6.90 13.45
N GLY A 162 -16.68 5.89 13.27
CA GLY A 162 -15.38 5.74 13.93
C GLY A 162 -15.45 5.03 15.29
N LEU A 163 -16.64 4.80 15.85
CA LEU A 163 -16.85 4.11 17.13
C LEU A 163 -17.88 2.98 17.05
N VAL A 164 -18.98 3.17 16.31
CA VAL A 164 -20.10 2.23 16.21
C VAL A 164 -20.77 2.27 14.82
N TRP A 165 -21.41 1.17 14.46
CA TRP A 165 -22.32 1.09 13.31
C TRP A 165 -23.67 1.71 13.64
N ASN A 166 -23.95 2.86 13.02
CA ASN A 166 -25.26 3.51 13.08
C ASN A 166 -26.14 2.97 11.94
N LYS A 167 -27.42 2.70 12.23
CA LYS A 167 -28.36 2.07 11.29
C LYS A 167 -29.62 2.90 11.09
N SER A 168 -30.07 2.97 9.84
CA SER A 168 -31.30 3.66 9.40
C SER A 168 -32.17 2.75 8.55
N LEU A 169 -33.48 2.81 8.75
CA LEU A 169 -34.45 2.20 7.86
C LEU A 169 -34.64 3.09 6.64
N VAL A 170 -34.39 2.56 5.45
CA VAL A 170 -34.53 3.28 4.17
C VAL A 170 -35.94 3.09 3.61
N SER A 171 -36.36 1.84 3.41
CA SER A 171 -37.63 1.51 2.75
C SER A 171 -38.20 0.18 3.26
N THR A 172 -39.53 0.06 3.24
CA THR A 172 -40.26 -1.19 3.55
C THR A 172 -41.24 -1.50 2.42
N GLY A 173 -41.36 -2.76 2.01
CA GLY A 173 -42.36 -3.18 1.03
C GLY A 173 -42.11 -4.59 0.53
N LEU A 174 -43.13 -5.28 0.04
CA LEU A 174 -42.99 -6.65 -0.44
C LEU A 174 -42.04 -6.76 -1.63
N ASP A 175 -41.24 -7.82 -1.61
CA ASP A 175 -40.32 -8.27 -2.66
C ASP A 175 -39.31 -7.18 -3.09
N LEU A 176 -38.40 -6.83 -2.18
CA LEU A 176 -37.11 -6.22 -2.52
C LEU A 176 -36.19 -7.32 -3.07
N TYR A 177 -35.35 -7.02 -4.07
CA TYR A 177 -34.47 -8.03 -4.69
C TYR A 177 -32.98 -7.69 -4.59
N ASP A 178 -32.61 -6.45 -4.88
CA ASP A 178 -31.22 -6.01 -4.91
C ASP A 178 -31.07 -4.51 -4.60
N SER A 179 -29.88 -4.09 -4.16
CA SER A 179 -29.54 -2.68 -3.90
C SER A 179 -28.07 -2.37 -4.16
N SER A 180 -27.79 -1.18 -4.70
CA SER A 180 -26.45 -0.65 -4.91
C SER A 180 -26.36 0.77 -4.31
N ILE A 181 -25.30 1.05 -3.57
CA ILE A 181 -25.05 2.31 -2.87
C ILE A 181 -23.90 3.08 -3.51
N ILE A 182 -24.05 4.39 -3.64
CA ILE A 182 -22.97 5.32 -4.03
C ILE A 182 -23.05 6.58 -3.16
N VAL A 183 -21.94 7.29 -3.03
CA VAL A 183 -21.85 8.57 -2.33
C VAL A 183 -21.29 9.62 -3.28
N ASP A 184 -21.95 10.77 -3.43
CA ASP A 184 -21.44 11.87 -4.23
C ASP A 184 -20.44 12.74 -3.44
N SER A 185 -19.64 13.55 -4.14
CA SER A 185 -18.65 14.44 -3.50
C SER A 185 -19.26 15.60 -2.67
N SER A 186 -20.59 15.67 -2.54
CA SER A 186 -21.27 16.48 -1.52
C SER A 186 -21.58 15.69 -0.25
N ASN A 187 -21.07 14.46 -0.14
CA ASN A 187 -21.41 13.41 0.83
C ASN A 187 -22.93 13.16 0.93
N THR A 188 -23.59 13.11 -0.23
CA THR A 188 -24.97 12.61 -0.30
C THR A 188 -24.97 11.11 -0.53
N ILE A 189 -25.73 10.36 0.26
CA ILE A 189 -25.95 8.93 0.04
C ILE A 189 -27.06 8.71 -0.99
N HIS A 190 -26.77 7.95 -2.04
CA HIS A 190 -27.75 7.48 -3.02
C HIS A 190 -27.81 5.95 -2.96
N ILE A 191 -29.00 5.39 -2.73
CA ILE A 191 -29.23 3.94 -2.78
C ILE A 191 -30.24 3.66 -3.89
N PHE A 192 -29.79 2.94 -4.91
CA PHE A 192 -30.65 2.35 -5.92
C PHE A 192 -31.12 1.01 -5.40
N TYR A 193 -32.39 0.67 -5.65
CA TYR A 193 -32.92 -0.64 -5.29
C TYR A 193 -34.05 -1.09 -6.19
N THR A 194 -34.11 -2.41 -6.39
CA THR A 194 -35.19 -3.07 -7.12
C THR A 194 -36.24 -3.59 -6.16
N LYS A 195 -37.51 -3.43 -6.55
CA LYS A 195 -38.64 -3.99 -5.82
C LYS A 195 -39.70 -4.50 -6.78
N TYR A 196 -40.71 -5.18 -6.26
CA TYR A 196 -41.92 -5.50 -7.02
C TYR A 196 -42.43 -4.27 -7.79
N GLN A 197 -42.47 -4.38 -9.13
CA GLN A 197 -42.98 -3.37 -10.05
C GLN A 197 -42.18 -2.06 -10.18
N GLY A 198 -40.89 -2.00 -9.81
CA GLY A 198 -40.05 -0.89 -10.27
C GLY A 198 -38.64 -0.78 -9.71
N LEU A 199 -37.89 0.14 -10.32
CA LEU A 199 -36.58 0.61 -9.91
C LEU A 199 -36.72 1.94 -9.18
N ILE A 200 -36.17 2.03 -7.98
CA ILE A 200 -36.29 3.20 -7.10
C ILE A 200 -34.89 3.74 -6.78
N HIS A 201 -34.78 5.06 -6.76
CA HIS A 201 -33.67 5.81 -6.20
C HIS A 201 -34.11 6.40 -4.86
N ALA A 202 -33.42 6.03 -3.78
CA ALA A 202 -33.49 6.70 -2.49
C ALA A 202 -32.27 7.62 -2.30
N LYS A 203 -32.49 8.87 -1.88
CA LYS A 203 -31.45 9.86 -1.62
C LYS A 203 -31.54 10.33 -0.17
N LEU A 204 -30.43 10.41 0.55
CA LEU A 204 -30.39 10.92 1.92
C LEU A 204 -30.02 12.41 1.94
N ASP A 205 -31.00 13.28 2.19
CA ASP A 205 -30.77 14.72 2.36
C ASP A 205 -30.94 15.12 3.85
N ASP A 206 -30.68 16.39 4.20
CA ASP A 206 -30.93 16.99 5.54
C ASP A 206 -32.33 16.67 6.14
N GLY A 207 -33.31 16.41 5.27
CA GLY A 207 -34.69 16.08 5.63
C GLY A 207 -34.96 14.59 5.88
N GLY A 208 -33.96 13.72 5.70
CA GLY A 208 -34.08 12.26 5.64
C GLY A 208 -34.22 11.73 4.21
N TRP A 209 -34.69 10.49 4.08
CA TRP A 209 -34.79 9.79 2.80
C TRP A 209 -35.87 10.37 1.87
N ASN A 210 -35.45 10.80 0.68
CA ASN A 210 -36.29 11.18 -0.45
C ASN A 210 -36.28 10.08 -1.52
N PHE A 211 -37.40 9.86 -2.20
CA PHE A 211 -37.57 8.74 -3.14
C PHE A 211 -38.02 9.19 -4.52
N SER A 212 -37.35 8.68 -5.55
CA SER A 212 -37.71 8.86 -6.97
C SER A 212 -37.91 7.51 -7.64
N THR A 213 -39.06 7.32 -8.29
CA THR A 213 -39.29 6.14 -9.14
C THR A 213 -38.64 6.37 -10.50
N LEU A 214 -37.63 5.57 -10.83
CA LEU A 214 -36.87 5.70 -12.08
C LEU A 214 -37.56 4.97 -13.24
N TYR A 215 -38.03 3.75 -12.97
CA TYR A 215 -38.76 2.92 -13.92
C TYR A 215 -39.98 2.30 -13.26
N SER A 216 -41.15 2.46 -13.90
CA SER A 216 -42.42 1.84 -13.49
C SER A 216 -43.40 1.77 -14.67
N GLU A 217 -43.10 0.97 -15.68
CA GLU A 217 -44.06 0.71 -16.76
C GLU A 217 -44.96 -0.48 -16.43
N PHE A 218 -46.28 -0.26 -16.44
CA PHE A 218 -47.24 -1.35 -16.63
C PHE A 218 -48.23 -1.05 -17.74
N LYS A 219 -47.96 -1.67 -18.90
CA LYS A 219 -48.91 -1.89 -19.99
C LYS A 219 -49.07 -3.39 -20.28
N GLN A 220 -49.57 -4.17 -19.31
CA GLN A 220 -50.51 -5.30 -19.53
C GLN A 220 -50.88 -6.04 -18.23
N GLU A 221 -52.13 -6.48 -18.14
CA GLU A 221 -52.72 -7.09 -16.91
C GLU A 221 -52.41 -8.58 -16.71
N TRP A 222 -51.53 -9.20 -17.51
CA TRP A 222 -51.46 -10.66 -17.66
C TRP A 222 -50.17 -11.32 -17.16
N SER A 223 -49.09 -10.57 -16.93
CA SER A 223 -47.95 -11.06 -16.15
C SER A 223 -48.18 -10.77 -14.67
N ARG A 224 -48.07 -11.79 -13.81
CA ARG A 224 -48.24 -11.64 -12.35
C ARG A 224 -46.94 -11.45 -11.58
N TYR A 225 -45.82 -11.54 -12.26
CA TYR A 225 -44.49 -11.46 -11.68
C TYR A 225 -43.65 -10.71 -12.68
N HIS A 226 -43.27 -9.49 -12.32
CA HIS A 226 -42.30 -8.70 -13.06
C HIS A 226 -41.10 -8.48 -12.14
N LYS A 227 -39.93 -8.96 -12.54
CA LYS A 227 -38.73 -9.02 -11.71
C LYS A 227 -37.58 -8.29 -12.40
N LEU A 228 -37.00 -7.32 -11.71
CA LEU A 228 -35.68 -6.78 -12.06
C LEU A 228 -34.60 -7.64 -11.41
N GLY A 229 -33.49 -7.82 -12.11
CA GLY A 229 -32.30 -8.53 -11.65
C GLY A 229 -31.40 -7.66 -10.78
N THR A 230 -30.10 -7.96 -10.82
CA THR A 230 -29.13 -7.11 -10.11
C THR A 230 -29.01 -5.73 -10.75
N ILE A 231 -28.49 -4.81 -9.95
CA ILE A 231 -28.17 -3.44 -10.32
C ILE A 231 -26.76 -3.10 -9.87
N SER A 232 -26.10 -2.23 -10.62
CA SER A 232 -24.80 -1.69 -10.25
C SER A 232 -24.78 -0.21 -10.60
N ALA A 233 -24.44 0.63 -9.63
CA ALA A 233 -24.41 2.08 -9.77
C ALA A 233 -23.01 2.60 -9.47
N THR A 234 -22.64 3.70 -10.13
CA THR A 234 -21.35 4.37 -9.95
C THR A 234 -21.44 5.84 -10.39
N LEU A 235 -20.39 6.62 -10.17
CA LEU A 235 -20.29 8.02 -10.55
C LEU A 235 -19.21 8.22 -11.62
N ASP A 236 -19.34 9.29 -12.40
CA ASP A 236 -18.25 9.79 -13.24
C ASP A 236 -17.57 11.04 -12.65
N ASN A 237 -16.51 11.51 -13.29
CA ASN A 237 -15.74 12.67 -12.84
C ASN A 237 -16.55 13.98 -12.82
N ASN A 238 -17.73 14.01 -13.44
CA ASN A 238 -18.67 15.14 -13.42
C ASN A 238 -19.80 14.95 -12.39
N GLN A 239 -19.76 13.89 -11.57
CA GLN A 239 -20.80 13.50 -10.62
C GLN A 239 -22.14 13.12 -11.28
N ASN A 240 -22.13 12.71 -12.56
CA ASN A 240 -23.31 12.07 -13.15
C ASN A 240 -23.42 10.66 -12.58
N ILE A 241 -24.65 10.22 -12.32
CA ILE A 241 -24.89 8.85 -11.84
C ILE A 241 -25.07 7.93 -13.03
N HIS A 242 -24.26 6.87 -13.08
CA HIS A 242 -24.36 5.79 -14.05
C HIS A 242 -24.95 4.56 -13.37
N LEU A 243 -25.84 3.87 -14.04
CA LEU A 243 -26.58 2.73 -13.49
C LEU A 243 -26.77 1.66 -14.56
N SER A 244 -26.30 0.44 -14.33
CA SER A 244 -26.73 -0.74 -15.07
C SER A 244 -27.78 -1.52 -14.29
N TYR A 245 -28.76 -2.10 -14.99
CA TYR A 245 -29.72 -3.03 -14.39
C TYR A 245 -30.21 -4.04 -15.41
N ILE A 246 -30.64 -5.22 -14.93
CA ILE A 246 -31.21 -6.27 -15.75
C ILE A 246 -32.73 -6.30 -15.58
N ASP A 247 -33.46 -6.33 -16.68
CA ASP A 247 -34.88 -6.67 -16.69
C ASP A 247 -35.03 -8.17 -16.99
N ILE A 248 -35.49 -8.98 -16.02
CA ILE A 248 -35.58 -10.44 -16.17
C ILE A 248 -36.80 -10.86 -16.99
N ASP A 249 -37.82 -10.01 -17.12
CA ASP A 249 -39.03 -10.34 -17.88
C ASP A 249 -38.80 -10.17 -19.38
N TYR A 250 -37.97 -9.20 -19.76
CA TYR A 250 -37.52 -8.96 -21.12
C TYR A 250 -36.14 -9.55 -21.44
N LEU A 251 -35.40 -10.02 -20.42
CA LEU A 251 -34.05 -10.60 -20.53
C LEU A 251 -33.03 -9.64 -21.16
N THR A 252 -33.16 -8.36 -20.83
CA THR A 252 -32.40 -7.25 -21.42
C THR A 252 -31.56 -6.54 -20.38
N LEU A 253 -30.36 -6.11 -20.79
CA LEU A 253 -29.55 -5.16 -20.06
C LEU A 253 -30.06 -3.74 -20.34
N HIS A 254 -30.09 -2.90 -19.31
CA HIS A 254 -30.40 -1.48 -19.42
C HIS A 254 -29.28 -0.66 -18.78
N TYR A 255 -29.04 0.52 -19.36
CA TYR A 255 -28.14 1.53 -18.83
C TYR A 255 -28.92 2.84 -18.65
N GLY A 256 -28.73 3.49 -17.50
CA GLY A 256 -29.26 4.80 -17.20
C GLY A 256 -28.15 5.77 -16.79
N ILE A 257 -28.20 7.00 -17.29
CA ILE A 257 -27.36 8.10 -16.81
C ILE A 257 -28.23 9.26 -16.30
N PHE A 258 -27.87 9.80 -15.14
CA PHE A 258 -28.49 10.99 -14.54
C PHE A 258 -27.51 12.16 -14.54
N ASN A 259 -27.82 13.21 -15.29
CA ASN A 259 -26.95 14.37 -15.47
C ASN A 259 -27.19 15.50 -14.44
N GLY A 260 -27.68 15.16 -13.24
CA GLY A 260 -28.15 16.14 -12.25
C GLY A 260 -29.54 16.72 -12.50
N GLU A 261 -30.04 16.73 -13.76
CA GLU A 261 -31.37 17.24 -14.11
C GLU A 261 -32.38 16.15 -14.51
N SER A 262 -31.94 15.15 -15.26
CA SER A 262 -32.84 14.15 -15.88
C SER A 262 -32.14 12.82 -16.14
N TRP A 263 -32.92 11.74 -16.10
CA TRP A 263 -32.46 10.41 -16.48
C TRP A 263 -32.59 10.19 -17.99
N ASN A 264 -31.55 9.63 -18.60
CA ASN A 264 -31.57 9.09 -19.94
C ASN A 264 -31.31 7.58 -19.87
N PHE A 265 -32.27 6.78 -20.33
CA PHE A 265 -32.18 5.32 -20.36
C PHE A 265 -31.97 4.80 -21.78
N THR A 266 -31.02 3.88 -21.92
CA THR A 266 -30.74 3.10 -23.13
C THR A 266 -30.92 1.62 -22.80
N SER A 267 -31.79 0.94 -23.53
CA SER A 267 -31.95 -0.52 -23.45
C SER A 267 -31.10 -1.19 -24.52
N PHE A 268 -30.44 -2.30 -24.17
CA PHE A 268 -29.70 -3.12 -25.13
C PHE A 268 -30.58 -4.26 -25.61
N ASP A 269 -30.88 -4.26 -26.91
CA ASP A 269 -31.31 -5.47 -27.62
C ASP A 269 -30.04 -6.29 -27.88
N THR A 270 -29.65 -7.09 -26.90
CA THR A 270 -28.64 -8.11 -27.08
C THR A 270 -29.25 -9.24 -27.90
N ASP A 271 -28.54 -9.77 -28.91
CA ASP A 271 -28.94 -10.98 -29.66
C ASP A 271 -28.96 -12.27 -28.79
N TYR A 272 -29.00 -12.11 -27.47
CA TYR A 272 -28.71 -13.03 -26.38
C TYR A 272 -29.62 -12.67 -25.19
N ASN A 273 -29.97 -13.64 -24.35
CA ASN A 273 -30.75 -13.38 -23.14
C ASN A 273 -29.80 -13.03 -21.99
N VAL A 274 -30.01 -11.87 -21.35
CA VAL A 274 -29.24 -11.41 -20.18
C VAL A 274 -29.89 -11.90 -18.90
N TYR A 275 -29.07 -12.39 -17.94
CA TYR A 275 -29.56 -13.03 -16.72
C TYR A 275 -28.76 -12.62 -15.48
N TYR A 276 -29.50 -12.32 -14.42
CA TYR A 276 -29.03 -12.14 -13.03
C TYR A 276 -28.04 -10.99 -12.80
N PHE A 277 -26.81 -11.06 -13.30
CA PHE A 277 -25.66 -10.29 -12.82
C PHE A 277 -25.15 -9.22 -13.81
N THR A 278 -24.98 -7.99 -13.33
CA THR A 278 -24.29 -6.88 -14.03
C THR A 278 -23.40 -6.08 -13.07
N SER A 279 -22.29 -5.56 -13.58
CA SER A 279 -21.37 -4.66 -12.87
C SER A 279 -20.92 -3.55 -13.82
N ILE A 280 -20.87 -2.29 -13.36
CA ILE A 280 -20.48 -1.11 -14.15
C ILE A 280 -19.28 -0.38 -13.54
N ALA A 281 -18.35 0.02 -14.39
CA ALA A 281 -17.22 0.89 -14.07
C ALA A 281 -17.10 2.00 -15.13
N ILE A 282 -16.47 3.14 -14.80
CA ILE A 282 -16.37 4.32 -15.67
C ILE A 282 -14.89 4.66 -15.92
N ASP A 283 -14.51 4.92 -17.17
CA ASP A 283 -13.15 5.36 -17.51
C ASP A 283 -12.89 6.85 -17.17
N SER A 284 -11.62 7.25 -17.22
CA SER A 284 -11.18 8.63 -17.01
C SER A 284 -11.88 9.64 -17.95
N ASN A 285 -12.35 9.17 -19.11
CA ASN A 285 -13.06 9.93 -20.13
C ASN A 285 -14.59 10.02 -19.87
N ASN A 286 -15.09 9.43 -18.78
CA ASN A 286 -16.51 9.32 -18.40
C ASN A 286 -17.34 8.36 -19.28
N ASN A 287 -16.69 7.38 -19.94
CA ASN A 287 -17.38 6.32 -20.67
C ASN A 287 -17.76 5.16 -19.74
N PRO A 288 -18.99 4.64 -19.82
CA PRO A 288 -19.38 3.43 -19.11
C PRO A 288 -18.86 2.14 -19.74
N HIS A 289 -18.38 1.25 -18.88
CA HIS A 289 -17.98 -0.12 -19.15
C HIS A 289 -18.85 -1.05 -18.30
N ILE A 290 -19.51 -2.03 -18.91
CA ILE A 290 -20.47 -2.90 -18.24
C ILE A 290 -20.10 -4.37 -18.51
N ALA A 291 -19.83 -5.12 -17.45
CA ALA A 291 -19.78 -6.58 -17.51
C ALA A 291 -21.14 -7.16 -17.14
N TYR A 292 -21.56 -8.23 -17.82
CA TYR A 292 -22.86 -8.88 -17.57
C TYR A 292 -22.84 -10.36 -17.93
N ALA A 293 -23.69 -11.14 -17.26
CA ALA A 293 -23.90 -12.55 -17.56
C ALA A 293 -25.10 -12.75 -18.51
N GLY A 294 -24.95 -13.63 -19.51
CA GLY A 294 -26.02 -13.94 -20.45
C GLY A 294 -25.85 -15.29 -21.13
N THR A 295 -26.78 -15.65 -22.00
CA THR A 295 -26.76 -16.93 -22.74
C THR A 295 -27.05 -16.69 -24.21
N ALA A 296 -26.41 -17.45 -25.10
CA ALA A 296 -26.75 -17.47 -26.51
C ALA A 296 -28.27 -17.73 -26.71
N ASN A 297 -28.93 -16.89 -27.52
CA ASN A 297 -30.36 -17.01 -27.80
C ASN A 297 -30.62 -18.29 -28.61
N THR A 298 -30.97 -19.35 -27.89
CA THR A 298 -31.20 -20.69 -28.42
C THR A 298 -32.53 -21.21 -27.90
N ASP A 299 -33.26 -21.97 -28.72
CA ASP A 299 -34.55 -22.60 -28.37
C ASP A 299 -34.40 -23.75 -27.33
N GLY A 300 -33.41 -23.66 -26.43
CA GLY A 300 -33.08 -24.67 -25.43
C GLY A 300 -34.06 -24.71 -24.25
N ASP A 301 -33.92 -25.72 -23.39
CA ASP A 301 -34.61 -25.74 -22.11
C ASP A 301 -34.04 -24.63 -21.22
N TRP A 302 -34.90 -23.93 -20.48
CA TRP A 302 -34.52 -22.92 -19.47
C TRP A 302 -33.44 -23.46 -18.50
N PHE A 303 -33.50 -24.76 -18.21
CA PHE A 303 -32.50 -25.43 -17.38
C PHE A 303 -31.09 -25.45 -18.01
N ASP A 304 -30.97 -25.74 -19.31
CA ASP A 304 -29.66 -25.74 -20.00
C ASP A 304 -29.11 -24.31 -20.14
N MET A 305 -30.00 -23.33 -20.34
CA MET A 305 -29.63 -21.90 -20.43
C MET A 305 -29.04 -21.40 -19.10
N MET A 306 -29.72 -21.62 -17.97
CA MET A 306 -29.21 -21.24 -16.65
C MET A 306 -27.89 -21.92 -16.27
N MET A 307 -27.56 -23.07 -16.87
CA MET A 307 -26.39 -23.87 -16.51
C MET A 307 -25.13 -23.50 -17.30
N SER A 308 -25.22 -22.84 -18.46
CA SER A 308 -24.03 -22.44 -19.24
C SER A 308 -24.03 -20.97 -19.64
N PRO A 309 -24.01 -20.05 -18.66
CA PRO A 309 -23.87 -18.62 -18.93
C PRO A 309 -22.49 -18.30 -19.51
N TYR A 310 -22.43 -17.18 -20.22
CA TYR A 310 -21.23 -16.52 -20.68
C TYR A 310 -21.14 -15.13 -20.06
N VAL A 311 -19.93 -14.70 -19.77
CA VAL A 311 -19.62 -13.31 -19.44
C VAL A 311 -19.46 -12.54 -20.74
N TYR A 312 -20.20 -11.45 -20.83
CA TYR A 312 -20.13 -10.46 -21.88
C TYR A 312 -19.64 -9.14 -21.31
N TYR A 313 -19.07 -8.32 -22.19
CA TYR A 313 -18.59 -6.98 -21.88
C TYR A 313 -19.16 -6.02 -22.91
N ALA A 314 -19.74 -4.91 -22.45
CA ALA A 314 -20.20 -3.80 -23.25
C ALA A 314 -19.45 -2.53 -22.85
N ASN A 315 -19.14 -1.69 -23.82
CA ASN A 315 -18.51 -0.40 -23.58
C ASN A 315 -19.09 0.67 -24.52
N PHE A 316 -19.12 1.91 -24.03
CA PHE A 316 -19.45 3.08 -24.82
C PHE A 316 -18.16 3.81 -25.21
N ASN A 317 -18.08 4.37 -26.41
CA ASN A 317 -16.90 5.13 -26.88
C ASN A 317 -17.19 6.64 -27.04
N GLY A 318 -18.07 7.18 -26.21
CA GLY A 318 -18.62 8.53 -26.35
C GLY A 318 -19.64 8.70 -27.48
N THR A 319 -19.79 7.74 -28.40
CA THR A 319 -20.71 7.85 -29.55
C THR A 319 -21.59 6.63 -29.80
N ASN A 320 -21.05 5.43 -29.64
CA ASN A 320 -21.72 4.17 -29.93
C ASN A 320 -21.37 3.15 -28.85
N TRP A 321 -22.27 2.20 -28.63
CA TRP A 321 -22.02 1.03 -27.81
C TRP A 321 -21.45 -0.10 -28.66
N SER A 322 -20.45 -0.78 -28.13
CA SER A 322 -19.96 -2.08 -28.60
C SER A 322 -20.15 -3.12 -27.49
N HIS A 323 -20.26 -4.39 -27.86
CA HIS A 323 -20.27 -5.50 -26.92
C HIS A 323 -19.61 -6.75 -27.50
N SER A 324 -19.05 -7.60 -26.64
CA SER A 324 -18.36 -8.83 -27.01
C SER A 324 -18.54 -9.94 -25.97
N GLN A 325 -18.40 -11.18 -26.40
CA GLN A 325 -18.45 -12.38 -25.57
C GLN A 325 -17.03 -12.74 -25.12
N LEU A 326 -16.78 -12.83 -23.81
CA LEU A 326 -15.42 -12.97 -23.26
C LEU A 326 -15.04 -14.41 -22.91
N SER A 327 -15.91 -15.11 -22.18
CA SER A 327 -15.64 -16.42 -21.60
C SER A 327 -16.93 -17.10 -21.13
N PRO A 328 -17.03 -18.44 -21.10
CA PRO A 328 -18.00 -19.12 -20.26
C PRO A 328 -17.84 -18.67 -18.80
N GLY A 329 -18.96 -18.39 -18.11
CA GLY A 329 -18.99 -17.94 -16.73
C GLY A 329 -20.20 -17.05 -16.37
N SER A 330 -20.34 -16.75 -15.09
CA SER A 330 -21.35 -15.89 -14.48
C SER A 330 -20.73 -14.96 -13.43
N SER A 331 -21.58 -14.18 -12.76
CA SER A 331 -21.21 -13.33 -11.62
C SER A 331 -20.01 -12.41 -11.90
N PRO A 332 -20.02 -11.63 -13.00
CA PRO A 332 -18.94 -10.68 -13.25
C PRO A 332 -18.97 -9.53 -12.24
N SER A 333 -17.82 -9.26 -11.63
CA SER A 333 -17.54 -8.02 -10.91
C SER A 333 -16.45 -7.28 -11.69
N LEU A 334 -16.63 -5.97 -11.91
CA LEU A 334 -15.81 -5.15 -12.78
C LEU A 334 -15.31 -3.92 -12.02
N ALA A 335 -14.00 -3.72 -12.03
CA ALA A 335 -13.33 -2.51 -11.59
C ALA A 335 -12.42 -1.98 -12.71
N ILE A 336 -11.88 -0.78 -12.52
CA ILE A 336 -10.95 -0.12 -13.44
C ILE A 336 -9.86 0.56 -12.61
N ASP A 337 -8.61 0.54 -13.08
CA ASP A 337 -7.50 1.23 -12.42
C ASP A 337 -7.38 2.71 -12.86
N SER A 338 -6.43 3.43 -12.25
CA SER A 338 -6.12 4.83 -12.57
C SER A 338 -5.47 5.05 -13.95
N LEU A 339 -5.21 3.98 -14.70
CA LEU A 339 -4.62 3.96 -16.05
C LEU A 339 -5.63 3.49 -17.12
N ASP A 340 -6.92 3.41 -16.78
CA ASP A 340 -8.02 2.88 -17.59
C ASP A 340 -7.90 1.39 -17.97
N ASN A 341 -7.04 0.61 -17.30
CA ASN A 341 -7.04 -0.85 -17.45
C ASN A 341 -8.28 -1.42 -16.73
N LEU A 342 -9.06 -2.25 -17.42
CA LEU A 342 -10.21 -2.90 -16.80
C LEU A 342 -9.81 -4.20 -16.13
N HIS A 343 -10.42 -4.46 -14.97
CA HIS A 343 -10.18 -5.63 -14.13
C HIS A 343 -11.50 -6.33 -13.87
N LEU A 344 -11.61 -7.58 -14.30
CA LEU A 344 -12.85 -8.35 -14.30
C LEU A 344 -12.63 -9.67 -13.57
N SER A 345 -13.30 -9.88 -12.45
CA SER A 345 -13.42 -11.21 -11.83
C SER A 345 -14.74 -11.87 -12.23
N PHE A 346 -14.73 -13.18 -12.45
CA PHE A 346 -15.92 -13.94 -12.78
C PHE A 346 -15.76 -15.43 -12.48
N VAL A 347 -16.87 -16.16 -12.48
CA VAL A 347 -16.93 -17.55 -12.00
C VAL A 347 -17.37 -18.46 -13.14
N SER A 348 -16.62 -19.54 -13.43
CA SER A 348 -17.04 -20.55 -14.41
C SER A 348 -17.29 -21.90 -13.73
N ARG A 349 -18.21 -22.70 -14.27
CA ARG A 349 -18.45 -24.08 -13.82
C ARG A 349 -17.82 -25.10 -14.77
N ASN A 350 -16.94 -25.96 -14.26
CA ASN A 350 -16.41 -27.09 -15.02
C ASN A 350 -17.39 -28.28 -14.97
N TYR A 351 -17.89 -28.67 -16.13
CA TYR A 351 -18.83 -29.78 -16.31
C TYR A 351 -18.18 -31.13 -16.69
N ASN A 352 -16.85 -31.16 -16.86
CA ASN A 352 -16.15 -32.36 -17.35
C ASN A 352 -15.73 -33.33 -16.25
N ASP A 353 -15.84 -32.94 -14.98
CA ASP A 353 -15.56 -33.77 -13.82
C ASP A 353 -16.84 -34.47 -13.34
N ASP A 354 -16.74 -35.64 -12.70
CA ASP A 354 -17.88 -36.38 -12.12
C ASP A 354 -18.67 -35.59 -11.04
N PHE A 355 -18.14 -34.43 -10.63
CA PHE A 355 -18.74 -33.45 -9.73
C PHE A 355 -18.44 -32.06 -10.29
N ALA A 356 -19.46 -31.24 -10.56
CA ALA A 356 -19.23 -29.90 -11.12
C ALA A 356 -18.50 -29.00 -10.11
N THR A 357 -17.37 -28.44 -10.51
CA THR A 357 -16.56 -27.52 -9.70
C THR A 357 -16.64 -26.10 -10.25
N ASN A 358 -16.72 -25.10 -9.38
CA ASN A 358 -16.67 -23.70 -9.79
C ASN A 358 -15.21 -23.21 -9.72
N GLN A 359 -14.83 -22.30 -10.61
CA GLN A 359 -13.47 -21.77 -10.79
C GLN A 359 -13.54 -20.25 -10.90
N LEU A 360 -12.67 -19.56 -10.17
CA LEU A 360 -12.53 -18.11 -10.22
C LEU A 360 -11.57 -17.74 -11.34
N HIS A 361 -11.98 -16.78 -12.16
CA HIS A 361 -11.19 -16.22 -13.23
C HIS A 361 -11.00 -14.74 -13.01
N TYR A 362 -9.86 -14.26 -13.48
CA TYR A 362 -9.56 -12.86 -13.65
C TYR A 362 -9.27 -12.61 -15.12
N ALA A 363 -9.73 -11.48 -15.61
CA ALA A 363 -9.36 -10.96 -16.91
C ALA A 363 -8.98 -9.49 -16.76
N THR A 364 -7.99 -9.04 -17.51
CA THR A 364 -7.71 -7.62 -17.66
C THR A 364 -7.64 -7.23 -19.13
N LEU A 365 -8.20 -6.06 -19.44
CA LEU A 365 -8.21 -5.48 -20.78
C LEU A 365 -7.18 -4.36 -20.85
N GLN A 366 -6.16 -4.56 -21.67
CA GLN A 366 -5.14 -3.57 -21.99
C GLN A 366 -5.03 -3.49 -23.53
N GLU A 367 -4.98 -2.28 -24.09
CA GLU A 367 -4.88 -2.02 -25.55
C GLU A 367 -5.82 -2.91 -26.41
N ASP A 368 -7.12 -2.91 -26.12
CA ASP A 368 -8.17 -3.73 -26.77
C ASP A 368 -7.99 -5.27 -26.67
N ASN A 369 -7.00 -5.77 -25.91
CA ASN A 369 -6.71 -7.20 -25.77
C ASN A 369 -6.98 -7.71 -24.35
N TRP A 370 -7.93 -8.65 -24.21
CA TRP A 370 -8.19 -9.34 -22.95
C TRP A 370 -7.14 -10.41 -22.67
N THR A 371 -6.31 -10.18 -21.65
CA THR A 371 -5.51 -11.24 -21.02
C THR A 371 -6.31 -11.90 -19.91
N LYS A 372 -6.15 -13.21 -19.71
CA LYS A 372 -6.97 -14.03 -18.80
C LYS A 372 -6.11 -14.94 -17.93
N THR A 373 -6.28 -14.83 -16.62
CA THR A 373 -5.58 -15.63 -15.62
C THR A 373 -6.60 -16.46 -14.85
N LYS A 374 -6.28 -17.74 -14.62
CA LYS A 374 -7.14 -18.67 -13.87
C LYS A 374 -6.64 -18.78 -12.45
N PHE A 375 -7.55 -18.72 -11.49
CA PHE A 375 -7.24 -19.01 -10.10
C PHE A 375 -7.85 -20.35 -9.69
N GLU A 376 -7.05 -21.23 -9.10
CA GLU A 376 -7.57 -22.40 -8.42
C GLU A 376 -8.24 -21.91 -7.12
N ILE A 377 -9.58 -21.84 -7.11
CA ILE A 377 -10.32 -21.74 -5.85
C ILE A 377 -9.92 -22.96 -5.01
N PRO A 378 -9.42 -22.77 -3.77
CA PRO A 378 -9.11 -23.88 -2.88
C PRO A 378 -10.35 -24.75 -2.67
N SER A 379 -10.37 -25.90 -3.34
CA SER A 379 -11.50 -26.83 -3.30
C SER A 379 -10.98 -28.26 -3.12
N THR A 380 -11.43 -28.89 -2.04
CA THR A 380 -11.17 -30.29 -1.75
C THR A 380 -12.44 -31.08 -2.03
N GLU A 381 -12.40 -31.95 -3.05
CA GLU A 381 -13.54 -32.65 -3.67
C GLU A 381 -14.70 -33.11 -2.74
N ARG A 382 -15.90 -33.26 -3.38
CA ARG A 382 -16.90 -34.35 -3.21
C ARG A 382 -18.34 -34.04 -2.80
N PHE A 383 -18.82 -32.80 -2.84
CA PHE A 383 -20.27 -32.58 -2.73
C PHE A 383 -20.80 -31.58 -3.74
N ASN A 384 -21.92 -31.98 -4.38
CA ASN A 384 -22.67 -31.19 -5.33
C ASN A 384 -23.54 -30.18 -4.57
N PHE A 385 -23.07 -28.94 -4.44
CA PHE A 385 -23.79 -27.83 -3.84
C PHE A 385 -23.82 -26.66 -4.84
N ASP A 386 -25.01 -26.24 -5.23
CA ASP A 386 -25.22 -25.57 -6.52
C ASP A 386 -24.73 -24.11 -6.63
N ASN A 387 -24.22 -23.50 -5.55
CA ASN A 387 -23.90 -22.05 -5.48
C ASN A 387 -22.48 -21.66 -5.01
N GLN A 388 -21.58 -22.59 -4.65
CA GLN A 388 -20.27 -22.22 -4.04
C GLN A 388 -19.38 -21.37 -4.95
N GLY A 389 -18.74 -20.33 -4.43
CA GLY A 389 -17.84 -19.45 -5.18
C GLY A 389 -18.55 -18.58 -6.21
N GLN A 390 -19.89 -18.48 -6.20
CA GLN A 390 -20.64 -17.61 -7.11
C GLN A 390 -20.51 -16.14 -6.75
N MET A 391 -20.21 -15.81 -5.50
CA MET A 391 -20.12 -14.43 -5.03
C MET A 391 -18.67 -14.01 -4.95
N ASN A 392 -18.37 -12.93 -5.66
CA ASN A 392 -17.04 -12.36 -5.75
C ASN A 392 -17.16 -10.87 -6.01
N ALA A 393 -16.28 -10.09 -5.39
CA ALA A 393 -16.17 -8.66 -5.63
C ALA A 393 -14.70 -8.30 -5.86
N ILE A 394 -14.46 -7.51 -6.90
CA ILE A 394 -13.15 -6.98 -7.26
C ILE A 394 -13.09 -5.48 -6.97
N ALA A 395 -11.99 -5.05 -6.39
CA ALA A 395 -11.63 -3.66 -6.28
C ALA A 395 -10.15 -3.50 -6.66
N VAL A 396 -9.76 -2.28 -7.00
CA VAL A 396 -8.39 -1.92 -7.36
C VAL A 396 -7.95 -0.80 -6.45
N ASP A 397 -6.74 -0.89 -5.90
CA ASP A 397 -6.20 0.13 -5.02
C ASP A 397 -5.54 1.28 -5.79
N ASN A 398 -5.07 2.31 -5.08
CA ASN A 398 -4.45 3.49 -5.73
C ASN A 398 -3.15 3.13 -6.47
N LEU A 399 -2.57 1.97 -6.17
CA LEU A 399 -1.37 1.44 -6.79
C LEU A 399 -1.68 0.52 -8.00
N GLY A 400 -2.95 0.33 -8.36
CA GLY A 400 -3.34 -0.58 -9.45
C GLY A 400 -3.26 -2.06 -9.07
N ASN A 401 -3.05 -2.41 -7.79
CA ASN A 401 -3.12 -3.81 -7.38
C ASN A 401 -4.57 -4.25 -7.32
N VAL A 402 -4.80 -5.49 -7.75
CA VAL A 402 -6.14 -6.08 -7.83
C VAL A 402 -6.41 -6.87 -6.55
N HIS A 403 -7.51 -6.55 -5.89
CA HIS A 403 -8.00 -7.26 -4.70
C HIS A 403 -9.32 -7.94 -5.05
N ILE A 404 -9.38 -9.27 -4.95
CA ILE A 404 -10.59 -10.05 -5.24
C ILE A 404 -10.99 -10.81 -3.99
N SER A 405 -12.18 -10.49 -3.48
CA SER A 405 -12.85 -11.23 -2.41
C SER A 405 -13.77 -12.31 -3.00
N TYR A 406 -13.81 -13.50 -2.39
CA TYR A 406 -14.66 -14.62 -2.83
C TYR A 406 -14.89 -15.66 -1.73
N ASP A 407 -15.96 -16.45 -1.86
CA ASP A 407 -16.22 -17.62 -1.00
C ASP A 407 -15.55 -18.91 -1.55
N GLY A 408 -15.11 -19.78 -0.64
CA GLY A 408 -14.58 -21.11 -0.97
C GLY A 408 -14.66 -22.07 0.23
N ARG A 409 -14.28 -23.34 0.08
CA ARG A 409 -14.46 -24.37 1.14
C ARG A 409 -13.21 -25.23 1.37
N ILE A 410 -12.74 -25.30 2.62
CA ILE A 410 -11.58 -26.13 3.01
C ILE A 410 -11.99 -27.34 3.85
N TYR A 411 -11.34 -28.48 3.62
CA TYR A 411 -11.67 -29.80 4.17
C TYR A 411 -11.71 -29.95 5.70
N ASP A 412 -11.01 -29.13 6.48
CA ASP A 412 -10.83 -29.35 7.94
C ASP A 412 -12.05 -28.92 8.78
N GLY A 413 -13.26 -29.32 8.34
CA GLY A 413 -14.50 -29.14 9.09
C GLY A 413 -15.80 -28.97 8.28
N ASP A 414 -15.79 -29.07 6.95
CA ASP A 414 -16.90 -28.63 6.07
C ASP A 414 -17.23 -27.12 6.24
N VAL A 415 -16.19 -26.28 6.38
CA VAL A 415 -16.29 -24.83 6.63
C VAL A 415 -16.10 -24.05 5.34
N ASP A 416 -17.08 -23.22 4.97
CA ASP A 416 -16.91 -22.19 3.95
C ASP A 416 -16.12 -21.01 4.55
N GLN A 417 -15.26 -20.38 3.76
CA GLN A 417 -14.26 -19.41 4.20
C GLN A 417 -14.21 -18.24 3.23
N LEU A 418 -13.98 -17.05 3.79
CA LEU A 418 -13.71 -15.84 3.02
C LEU A 418 -12.25 -15.87 2.59
N PHE A 419 -12.03 -15.72 1.30
CA PHE A 419 -10.72 -15.55 0.71
C PHE A 419 -10.56 -14.13 0.20
N LEU A 420 -9.34 -13.63 0.32
CA LEU A 420 -8.91 -12.41 -0.33
C LEU A 420 -7.65 -12.73 -1.14
N HIS A 421 -7.73 -12.51 -2.45
CA HIS A 421 -6.60 -12.62 -3.35
C HIS A 421 -6.11 -11.23 -3.74
N ASN A 422 -4.86 -10.93 -3.38
CA ASN A 422 -4.20 -9.68 -3.74
C ASN A 422 -3.18 -9.98 -4.83
N SER A 423 -3.37 -9.39 -6.00
CA SER A 423 -2.45 -9.47 -7.12
C SER A 423 -1.73 -8.13 -7.22
N MET A 424 -0.50 -8.08 -6.71
CA MET A 424 0.44 -7.00 -7.03
C MET A 424 0.80 -7.12 -8.51
N LEU A 425 0.14 -6.33 -9.37
CA LEU A 425 0.38 -6.37 -10.82
C LEU A 425 1.72 -5.75 -11.18
N TYR A 426 2.15 -4.78 -10.36
CA TYR A 426 3.37 -4.01 -10.51
C TYR A 426 4.13 -4.08 -9.19
N PRO A 427 4.91 -5.15 -8.95
CA PRO A 427 5.82 -5.18 -7.81
C PRO A 427 6.87 -4.09 -7.94
N ASP A 428 7.52 -3.82 -6.81
CA ASP A 428 8.71 -2.99 -6.65
C ASP A 428 9.80 -3.98 -6.18
N SER A 429 10.73 -4.32 -7.07
CA SER A 429 11.66 -5.44 -6.91
C SER A 429 12.88 -5.14 -6.05
N ASP A 430 13.33 -3.89 -5.99
CA ASP A 430 14.47 -3.40 -5.20
C ASP A 430 14.05 -2.59 -3.96
N ASN A 431 12.80 -2.14 -3.90
CA ASN A 431 12.16 -1.40 -2.80
C ASN A 431 12.63 0.07 -2.71
N ASP A 432 12.82 0.72 -3.85
CA ASP A 432 13.13 2.15 -3.93
C ASP A 432 11.87 3.06 -3.86
N GLY A 433 10.70 2.51 -4.17
CA GLY A 433 9.41 3.20 -4.20
C GLY A 433 8.85 3.49 -5.60
N ILE A 434 9.60 3.18 -6.66
CA ILE A 434 9.14 3.06 -8.04
C ILE A 434 8.81 1.58 -8.32
N ARG A 435 7.93 1.30 -9.28
CA ARG A 435 7.50 -0.09 -9.59
C ARG A 435 8.17 -0.58 -10.87
N ASP A 436 8.41 -1.89 -10.97
CA ASP A 436 9.03 -2.62 -12.10
C ASP A 436 8.53 -2.23 -13.51
N ASN A 437 7.34 -1.63 -13.65
CA ASN A 437 6.77 -1.19 -14.93
C ASN A 437 7.00 0.28 -15.29
N THR A 438 7.47 1.08 -14.33
CA THR A 438 7.82 2.51 -14.43
C THR A 438 9.28 2.79 -14.06
N ASP A 439 9.93 1.82 -13.41
CA ASP A 439 11.34 1.72 -13.05
C ASP A 439 12.25 1.93 -14.28
N ILE A 440 13.14 2.91 -14.16
CA ILE A 440 14.13 3.33 -15.16
C ILE A 440 15.47 2.61 -14.91
N CYS A 441 15.81 2.33 -13.66
CA CYS A 441 17.08 1.76 -13.19
C CYS A 441 16.95 0.41 -12.42
N PRO A 442 16.54 -0.70 -13.07
CA PRO A 442 16.15 -1.91 -12.35
C PRO A 442 17.25 -2.51 -11.46
N GLY A 443 16.97 -2.56 -10.15
CA GLY A 443 17.86 -3.04 -9.09
C GLY A 443 18.44 -1.94 -8.20
N PHE A 444 18.09 -0.66 -8.42
CA PHE A 444 18.65 0.52 -7.76
C PHE A 444 17.59 1.63 -7.62
N ASP A 445 17.96 2.72 -6.94
CA ASP A 445 17.02 3.80 -6.58
C ASP A 445 16.91 4.85 -7.69
N ASP A 446 15.73 4.92 -8.33
CA ASP A 446 15.37 5.86 -9.41
C ASP A 446 15.31 7.33 -8.92
N SER A 447 15.31 7.59 -7.62
CA SER A 447 15.29 8.96 -7.06
C SER A 447 16.67 9.59 -6.89
N ILE A 448 17.74 8.84 -7.17
CA ILE A 448 19.11 9.31 -7.15
C ILE A 448 19.50 9.73 -8.57
N ASP A 449 19.52 11.04 -8.79
CA ASP A 449 19.82 11.72 -10.06
C ASP A 449 20.56 13.03 -9.69
N GLU A 450 21.89 12.94 -9.51
CA GLU A 450 22.71 14.03 -8.95
C GLU A 450 22.81 15.22 -9.91
N ASP A 451 22.93 14.94 -11.22
CA ASP A 451 22.98 15.95 -12.28
C ASP A 451 21.60 16.28 -12.90
N ASN A 452 20.52 15.62 -12.51
CA ASN A 452 19.16 15.96 -12.94
C ASN A 452 18.96 15.86 -14.47
N ASP A 453 19.75 15.02 -15.16
CA ASP A 453 19.60 14.65 -16.58
C ASP A 453 18.26 13.93 -16.85
N GLY A 454 17.74 13.24 -15.84
CA GLY A 454 16.57 12.35 -15.93
C GLY A 454 16.92 10.87 -16.09
N THR A 455 18.20 10.52 -16.01
CA THR A 455 18.71 9.15 -15.92
C THR A 455 19.28 8.95 -14.51
N PRO A 456 18.73 8.03 -13.70
CA PRO A 456 19.25 7.80 -12.35
C PRO A 456 20.72 7.35 -12.33
N ASP A 457 21.52 7.85 -11.38
CA ASP A 457 22.98 7.67 -11.29
C ASP A 457 23.45 6.21 -11.47
N ASN A 458 22.64 5.24 -11.03
CA ASN A 458 23.01 3.82 -11.04
C ASN A 458 22.80 3.15 -12.42
N CYS A 459 22.10 3.79 -13.35
CA CYS A 459 22.01 3.40 -14.77
C CYS A 459 22.57 4.45 -15.73
N ASP A 460 23.08 5.58 -15.22
CA ASP A 460 23.79 6.55 -16.01
C ASP A 460 25.27 6.18 -16.24
N ASP A 461 25.76 6.48 -17.44
CA ASP A 461 27.15 6.30 -17.85
C ASP A 461 28.03 7.55 -17.53
N ILE A 462 27.45 8.73 -17.27
CA ILE A 462 28.17 10.02 -17.12
C ILE A 462 27.53 10.95 -16.06
N VAL A 463 27.54 10.55 -14.78
CA VAL A 463 27.09 11.42 -13.69
C VAL A 463 28.03 12.63 -13.57
N ASP A 464 27.52 13.83 -13.87
CA ASP A 464 28.28 15.07 -14.08
C ASP A 464 27.65 16.25 -13.29
N SER A 465 28.06 16.39 -12.02
CA SER A 465 27.43 17.30 -11.04
C SER A 465 27.51 18.79 -11.36
N ASP A 466 28.48 19.24 -12.17
CA ASP A 466 28.70 20.65 -12.50
C ASP A 466 28.54 20.98 -14.00
N TYR A 467 28.27 19.96 -14.81
CA TYR A 467 27.93 20.01 -16.23
C TYR A 467 29.07 20.47 -17.16
N ASP A 468 30.32 20.21 -16.79
CA ASP A 468 31.48 20.53 -17.64
C ASP A 468 31.73 19.49 -18.75
N GLY A 469 31.12 18.30 -18.64
CA GLY A 469 31.29 17.17 -19.56
C GLY A 469 32.27 16.08 -19.09
N ILE A 470 32.72 16.13 -17.84
CA ILE A 470 33.55 15.14 -17.17
C ILE A 470 32.76 14.55 -15.99
N SER A 471 32.67 13.22 -15.96
CA SER A 471 31.97 12.52 -14.86
C SER A 471 32.66 12.74 -13.51
N ASN A 472 31.90 12.83 -12.41
CA ASN A 472 32.36 12.95 -11.02
C ASN A 472 33.55 12.03 -10.62
N ASP A 473 33.61 10.82 -11.19
CA ASP A 473 34.66 9.81 -10.91
C ASP A 473 36.02 10.13 -11.58
N ASN A 474 36.04 11.07 -12.53
CA ASN A 474 37.20 11.55 -13.29
C ASN A 474 37.45 13.06 -13.14
N ASP A 475 36.47 13.79 -12.58
CA ASP A 475 36.53 15.20 -12.20
C ASP A 475 37.74 15.48 -11.29
N GLN A 476 38.61 16.39 -11.75
CA GLN A 476 39.80 16.84 -11.05
C GLN A 476 39.56 18.10 -10.20
N CYS A 477 38.50 18.86 -10.46
CA CYS A 477 38.19 20.13 -9.82
C CYS A 477 36.69 20.36 -9.56
N PRO A 478 36.09 19.69 -8.55
CA PRO A 478 34.64 19.66 -8.40
C PRO A 478 33.98 21.03 -8.23
N GLY A 479 33.05 21.34 -9.14
CA GLY A 479 32.34 22.62 -9.22
C GLY A 479 32.90 23.60 -10.26
N PHE A 480 33.88 23.19 -11.06
CA PHE A 480 34.56 24.01 -12.08
C PHE A 480 34.97 23.18 -13.30
N ASP A 481 34.87 23.78 -14.49
CA ASP A 481 35.18 23.12 -15.77
C ASP A 481 36.67 22.76 -15.91
N ASP A 482 36.97 21.46 -15.79
CA ASP A 482 38.28 20.78 -15.87
C ASP A 482 39.00 21.07 -17.20
N ASN A 483 38.28 21.46 -18.25
CA ASN A 483 38.86 21.78 -19.55
C ASN A 483 39.54 23.17 -19.57
N ASN A 484 39.38 23.99 -18.51
CA ASN A 484 40.07 25.26 -18.36
C ASN A 484 41.38 25.07 -17.58
N ASP A 485 42.45 24.91 -18.35
CA ASP A 485 43.84 24.94 -17.89
C ASP A 485 44.57 26.00 -18.74
N PHE A 486 44.71 27.22 -18.20
CA PHE A 486 45.24 28.37 -18.93
C PHE A 486 46.77 28.35 -19.03
N ASP A 487 47.46 27.85 -18.01
CA ASP A 487 48.91 27.90 -17.89
C ASP A 487 49.61 26.61 -18.39
N ASN A 488 48.85 25.51 -18.48
CA ASN A 488 49.17 24.18 -18.99
C ASN A 488 50.03 23.32 -18.04
N ASP A 489 49.85 23.47 -16.73
CA ASP A 489 50.51 22.64 -15.71
C ASP A 489 49.79 21.28 -15.43
N SER A 490 48.56 21.10 -15.91
CA SER A 490 47.64 19.94 -15.70
C SER A 490 46.82 19.95 -14.41
N ILE A 491 46.69 21.10 -13.74
CA ILE A 491 45.69 21.41 -12.72
C ILE A 491 44.65 22.37 -13.36
N PRO A 492 43.34 22.14 -13.23
CA PRO A 492 42.33 23.07 -13.72
C PRO A 492 42.36 24.41 -12.97
N ASP A 493 42.13 25.52 -13.68
CA ASP A 493 42.15 26.92 -13.18
C ASP A 493 41.28 27.13 -11.91
N GLY A 494 40.25 26.29 -11.70
CA GLY A 494 39.36 26.37 -10.52
C GLY A 494 39.96 25.84 -9.23
N CYS A 495 41.03 25.05 -9.31
CA CYS A 495 41.69 24.33 -8.23
C CYS A 495 43.23 24.49 -8.25
N ASP A 496 43.72 25.48 -8.98
CA ASP A 496 45.12 25.90 -8.94
C ASP A 496 45.45 26.47 -7.56
N ASP A 497 46.66 26.19 -7.06
CA ASP A 497 47.21 26.56 -5.75
C ASP A 497 48.68 26.96 -6.01
N SER A 498 48.86 28.21 -6.42
CA SER A 498 50.12 28.73 -6.98
C SER A 498 51.30 28.70 -6.00
N ASP A 499 51.06 28.73 -4.69
CA ASP A 499 52.10 28.81 -3.66
C ASP A 499 52.13 27.63 -2.67
N GLY A 500 51.07 26.82 -2.61
CA GLY A 500 51.01 25.54 -1.91
C GLY A 500 50.60 25.64 -0.44
N ASP A 501 49.85 26.68 -0.06
CA ASP A 501 49.37 26.88 1.32
C ASP A 501 48.11 26.05 1.66
N GLY A 502 47.34 25.66 0.64
CA GLY A 502 46.10 24.90 0.76
C GLY A 502 44.80 25.66 0.48
N PHE A 503 44.87 26.91 0.03
CA PHE A 503 43.77 27.65 -0.60
C PHE A 503 44.01 27.77 -2.11
N PHE A 504 42.95 27.61 -2.90
CA PHE A 504 43.05 27.77 -4.35
C PHE A 504 43.15 29.26 -4.73
N ASP A 505 43.81 29.61 -5.85
CA ASP A 505 44.03 30.97 -6.38
C ASP A 505 42.75 31.85 -6.48
N ASN A 506 41.56 31.24 -6.52
CA ASN A 506 40.26 31.91 -6.56
C ASN A 506 39.65 32.20 -5.17
N TYR A 507 40.21 31.63 -4.11
CA TYR A 507 39.86 31.80 -2.69
C TYR A 507 41.01 32.36 -1.83
N ASP A 508 42.25 32.26 -2.32
CA ASP A 508 43.48 32.89 -1.84
C ASP A 508 43.28 34.40 -1.56
N GLN A 509 43.56 34.79 -0.31
CA GLN A 509 43.52 36.16 0.17
C GLN A 509 44.86 36.90 0.04
N CYS A 510 45.99 36.17 -0.06
CA CYS A 510 47.35 36.70 0.00
C CYS A 510 48.38 36.05 -0.96
N GLN A 511 48.05 35.98 -2.26
CA GLN A 511 48.88 35.43 -3.33
C GLN A 511 50.41 35.49 -3.15
N GLY A 512 51.00 34.32 -2.95
CA GLY A 512 52.43 34.06 -2.75
C GLY A 512 52.83 33.79 -1.29
N HIS A 513 51.86 33.65 -0.38
CA HIS A 513 52.03 33.58 1.07
C HIS A 513 50.93 32.73 1.72
N ASP A 514 51.24 32.14 2.88
CA ASP A 514 50.35 31.21 3.59
C ASP A 514 49.22 31.94 4.35
N ASP A 515 47.98 31.83 3.86
CA ASP A 515 46.75 32.44 4.40
C ASP A 515 46.41 31.95 5.82
N LEU A 516 46.99 30.84 6.29
CA LEU A 516 46.82 30.36 7.67
C LEU A 516 47.76 31.05 8.67
N VAL A 517 48.69 31.88 8.19
CA VAL A 517 49.61 32.65 9.02
C VAL A 517 49.01 34.04 9.25
N ASP A 518 48.35 34.17 10.40
CA ASP A 518 47.71 35.39 10.90
C ASP A 518 48.09 35.50 12.39
N ILE A 519 49.21 36.18 12.67
CA ILE A 519 49.83 36.25 14.01
C ILE A 519 48.97 37.07 14.97
N ASP A 520 48.45 38.22 14.52
CA ASP A 520 47.60 39.10 15.30
C ASP A 520 46.09 38.83 15.10
N ASN A 521 45.71 37.80 14.34
CA ASN A 521 44.33 37.33 14.22
C ASN A 521 43.35 38.44 13.76
N ASP A 522 43.81 39.41 12.98
CA ASP A 522 43.01 40.53 12.45
C ASP A 522 42.16 40.15 11.22
N TYR A 523 42.37 38.93 10.70
CA TYR A 523 41.81 38.34 9.48
C TYR A 523 42.45 38.83 8.16
N ILE A 524 43.64 39.43 8.22
CA ILE A 524 44.53 39.69 7.08
C ILE A 524 45.81 38.84 7.28
N PRO A 525 46.12 37.90 6.37
CA PRO A 525 47.33 37.08 6.50
C PRO A 525 48.62 37.90 6.51
N ASP A 526 49.58 37.53 7.36
CA ASP A 526 50.87 38.20 7.62
C ASP A 526 51.64 38.58 6.33
N GLY A 527 51.50 37.78 5.27
CA GLY A 527 52.17 38.03 3.98
C GLY A 527 51.70 39.31 3.27
N CYS A 528 50.49 39.75 3.56
CA CYS A 528 49.80 40.88 2.94
C CYS A 528 49.37 41.94 3.95
N ASP A 529 49.43 41.63 5.24
CA ASP A 529 49.31 42.62 6.28
C ASP A 529 50.59 43.52 6.36
N SER A 530 50.39 44.71 6.91
CA SER A 530 51.39 45.77 7.05
C SER A 530 51.53 46.30 8.47
N LEU A 531 50.84 45.70 9.45
CA LEU A 531 50.65 46.15 10.82
C LEU A 531 50.65 45.01 11.87
N ILE A 532 51.24 43.85 11.58
CA ILE A 532 51.41 42.69 12.49
C ILE A 532 51.69 43.16 13.94
N ASP A 533 50.69 43.03 14.82
CA ASP A 533 50.64 43.55 16.20
C ASP A 533 50.29 42.40 17.18
N SER A 534 51.33 41.65 17.58
CA SER A 534 51.20 40.39 18.35
C SER A 534 50.50 40.53 19.71
N ASP A 535 50.44 41.73 20.30
CA ASP A 535 49.91 41.96 21.65
C ASP A 535 48.73 42.96 21.71
N TYR A 536 48.35 43.53 20.56
CA TYR A 536 47.26 44.48 20.36
C TYR A 536 47.45 45.83 21.08
N ASP A 537 48.70 46.27 21.26
CA ASP A 537 49.00 47.58 21.85
C ASP A 537 48.71 48.75 20.89
N GLY A 538 48.75 48.50 19.57
CA GLY A 538 48.61 49.48 18.49
C GLY A 538 49.93 49.87 17.79
N VAL A 539 51.03 49.18 18.08
CA VAL A 539 52.35 49.27 17.43
C VAL A 539 52.68 47.90 16.83
N SER A 540 53.20 47.87 15.59
CA SER A 540 53.59 46.61 14.96
C SER A 540 54.86 46.03 15.61
N ASP A 541 55.00 44.70 15.65
CA ASP A 541 56.14 43.95 16.22
C ASP A 541 57.54 44.47 15.81
N ASP A 542 57.67 45.00 14.58
CA ASP A 542 58.92 45.54 14.03
C ASP A 542 59.27 46.97 14.56
N GLU A 543 58.31 47.66 15.17
CA GLU A 543 58.43 49.00 15.80
C GLU A 543 58.18 49.00 17.32
N ASP A 544 57.66 47.90 17.90
CA ASP A 544 57.40 47.68 19.34
C ASP A 544 58.68 47.78 20.21
N ILE A 545 58.59 48.52 21.32
CA ILE A 545 59.66 48.73 22.29
C ILE A 545 59.52 47.79 23.52
N CYS A 546 58.32 47.28 23.81
CA CYS A 546 57.94 46.65 25.08
C CYS A 546 57.19 45.29 25.01
N GLU A 547 57.42 44.42 24.02
CA GLU A 547 56.99 43.00 23.92
C GLU A 547 55.91 42.55 24.96
N GLY A 548 54.63 42.75 24.62
CA GLY A 548 53.50 42.28 25.42
C GLY A 548 52.77 43.36 26.24
N GLY A 549 52.94 44.65 25.94
CA GLY A 549 52.17 45.73 26.56
C GLY A 549 52.60 47.17 26.20
N TYR A 550 51.65 48.08 26.41
CA TYR A 550 51.59 49.44 25.84
C TYR A 550 52.87 50.30 25.87
N ASP A 551 53.28 50.76 24.68
CA ASP A 551 54.43 51.65 24.44
C ASP A 551 54.21 53.14 24.81
N TRP A 552 52.98 53.54 25.15
CA TRP A 552 52.59 54.96 25.25
C TRP A 552 52.53 55.54 26.68
N GLU A 553 52.66 54.72 27.72
CA GLU A 553 52.81 55.20 29.11
C GLU A 553 54.31 55.30 29.48
N ASP A 554 54.80 56.53 29.61
CA ASP A 554 56.15 56.88 30.13
C ASP A 554 55.95 58.03 31.13
N ASN A 555 55.82 57.70 32.42
CA ASN A 555 55.47 58.65 33.47
C ASN A 555 56.67 59.44 33.99
N ASP A 556 57.88 58.86 34.00
CA ASP A 556 59.08 59.53 34.50
C ASP A 556 59.84 60.32 33.40
N ASN A 557 59.50 60.04 32.13
CA ASN A 557 60.02 60.65 30.90
C ASN A 557 61.50 60.36 30.64
N ASP A 558 61.99 59.17 31.00
CA ASP A 558 63.34 58.69 30.68
C ASP A 558 63.49 58.17 29.24
N GLY A 559 62.37 57.77 28.61
CA GLY A 559 62.30 57.26 27.24
C GLY A 559 62.25 55.74 27.09
N ILE A 560 62.01 55.00 28.17
CA ILE A 560 61.57 53.60 28.18
C ILE A 560 60.12 53.58 28.70
N PRO A 561 59.15 52.93 28.02
CA PRO A 561 57.79 52.86 28.52
C PRO A 561 57.68 52.09 29.84
N ASP A 562 56.81 52.56 30.75
CA ASP A 562 56.59 52.09 32.12
C ASP A 562 56.40 50.56 32.21
N TYR A 563 55.80 49.95 31.18
CA TYR A 563 55.53 48.51 31.14
C TYR A 563 56.82 47.67 31.10
N CYS A 564 57.82 48.09 30.33
CA CYS A 564 59.11 47.40 30.22
C CYS A 564 60.28 48.14 30.91
N ASP A 565 60.05 49.27 31.60
CA ASP A 565 61.07 49.92 32.44
C ASP A 565 61.25 49.23 33.82
N PRO A 566 62.43 48.63 34.10
CA PRO A 566 62.72 48.10 35.43
C PRO A 566 62.90 49.16 36.53
N VAL A 567 63.12 50.45 36.20
CA VAL A 567 63.40 51.50 37.21
C VAL A 567 62.11 51.98 37.87
N PHE A 568 61.09 52.32 37.07
CA PHE A 568 59.74 52.66 37.50
C PHE A 568 59.09 51.52 38.31
N ASN A 569 59.27 50.28 37.84
CA ASN A 569 58.80 49.09 38.55
C ASN A 569 59.49 48.89 39.93
N GLU A 570 60.77 49.24 40.10
CA GLU A 570 61.41 49.25 41.42
C GLU A 570 60.87 50.38 42.34
N GLU A 571 60.50 51.55 41.82
CA GLU A 571 59.93 52.63 42.66
C GLU A 571 58.49 52.31 43.13
N LEU A 572 57.67 51.65 42.31
CA LEU A 572 56.35 51.14 42.69
C LEU A 572 56.38 50.09 43.80
N GLU A 573 57.40 49.21 43.83
CA GLU A 573 57.57 48.24 44.93
C GLU A 573 57.95 48.90 46.27
N VAL A 574 58.51 50.12 46.25
CA VAL A 574 58.90 50.86 47.46
C VAL A 574 57.72 51.62 48.06
N GLU A 575 56.87 52.27 47.26
CA GLU A 575 55.68 52.97 47.79
C GLU A 575 54.68 52.01 48.45
N GLN A 576 54.55 50.77 47.94
CA GLN A 576 53.67 49.76 48.53
C GLN A 576 54.13 49.24 49.92
N GLN A 577 55.39 49.51 50.33
CA GLN A 577 55.92 49.06 51.63
C GLN A 577 55.68 50.05 52.79
N GLU A 578 55.22 51.29 52.54
CA GLU A 578 54.96 52.27 53.62
C GLU A 578 53.52 52.25 54.19
N GLU A 579 52.56 51.54 53.59
CA GLU A 579 51.18 51.45 54.12
C GLU A 579 50.92 50.27 55.09
N GLU A 580 51.79 49.26 55.18
CA GLU A 580 51.62 48.08 56.06
C GLU A 580 52.21 48.23 57.50
N ASP A 581 51.80 49.25 58.27
CA ASP A 581 51.90 49.19 59.74
C ASP A 581 50.70 49.82 60.48
N THR A 582 49.52 49.18 60.41
CA THR A 582 48.59 49.13 61.57
C THR A 582 47.58 47.96 61.54
N THR A 583 47.74 47.03 62.49
CA THR A 583 46.67 46.21 63.14
C THR A 583 45.88 45.13 62.36
N THR A 584 46.43 43.91 62.36
CA THR A 584 45.87 42.56 62.69
C THR A 584 44.35 42.39 63.06
N PRO A 585 43.77 41.17 62.97
CA PRO A 585 43.41 40.40 61.77
C PRO A 585 41.96 39.81 61.85
N ASP A 586 41.52 39.04 60.84
CA ASP A 586 40.54 37.94 60.84
C ASP A 586 40.04 37.78 59.37
N GLU A 587 39.89 36.62 58.70
CA GLU A 587 40.36 35.23 58.78
C GLU A 587 39.79 34.54 57.49
N GLU A 588 40.39 33.43 57.03
CA GLU A 588 39.89 32.47 56.02
C GLU A 588 39.79 32.86 54.52
N ASP A 589 40.93 32.66 53.82
CA ASP A 589 41.13 31.78 52.64
C ASP A 589 40.07 31.62 51.52
N THR A 590 40.55 31.92 50.29
CA THR A 590 40.07 31.47 48.96
C THR A 590 40.65 30.07 48.62
N PRO A 591 40.80 29.59 47.36
CA PRO A 591 40.06 29.73 46.08
C PRO A 591 39.49 28.34 45.65
N GLY A 592 39.00 28.00 44.44
CA GLY A 592 38.76 28.68 43.16
C GLY A 592 38.90 27.68 41.97
N PHE A 593 38.27 28.00 40.83
CA PHE A 593 38.63 27.61 39.43
C PHE A 593 38.77 26.11 39.01
N THR A 594 37.82 25.55 38.22
CA THR A 594 37.84 25.30 36.73
C THR A 594 38.60 24.00 36.30
N THR A 595 38.41 23.33 35.14
CA THR A 595 37.67 23.56 33.86
C THR A 595 37.43 22.22 33.09
N ILE A 596 36.36 22.14 32.27
CA ILE A 596 36.20 21.55 30.89
C ILE A 596 36.68 20.11 30.51
N PHE A 597 35.78 19.36 29.81
CA PHE A 597 35.87 18.31 28.72
C PHE A 597 37.12 17.37 28.56
N THR A 598 37.13 16.19 27.88
CA THR A 598 36.38 15.65 26.70
C THR A 598 36.48 14.08 26.59
N ILE A 599 35.64 13.47 25.72
CA ILE A 599 35.84 12.24 24.88
C ILE A 599 35.75 10.78 25.46
N LEU A 600 34.69 10.10 24.98
CA LEU A 600 34.44 8.70 24.53
C LEU A 600 35.23 7.44 25.03
N ALA A 601 34.43 6.51 25.59
CA ALA A 601 34.26 5.07 25.26
C ALA A 601 35.44 4.06 25.22
N ILE A 602 35.29 2.93 25.96
CA ILE A 602 35.27 1.54 25.41
C ILE A 602 34.88 0.49 26.50
N ILE A 603 33.84 -0.30 26.18
CA ILE A 603 33.60 -1.75 26.44
C ILE A 603 34.21 -2.43 27.70
N GLY A 604 33.41 -3.22 28.47
CA GLY A 604 34.05 -4.37 29.17
C GLY A 604 33.42 -5.16 30.33
N ALA A 605 32.13 -5.52 30.32
CA ALA A 605 31.58 -6.74 30.98
C ALA A 605 31.51 -6.89 32.54
N LEU A 606 30.71 -7.89 32.96
CA LEU A 606 30.51 -8.47 34.30
C LEU A 606 29.68 -7.61 35.30
N SER A 607 28.35 -7.73 35.41
CA SER A 607 27.43 -8.90 35.53
C SER A 607 27.27 -9.52 36.94
N VAL A 608 26.72 -8.75 37.89
CA VAL A 608 26.09 -9.17 39.17
C VAL A 608 25.03 -8.09 39.52
N ALA A 609 23.79 -8.31 40.01
CA ALA A 609 22.97 -9.49 40.38
C ALA A 609 21.48 -9.18 40.02
N ASN A 610 20.70 -10.08 39.42
CA ASN A 610 19.99 -11.23 40.02
C ASN A 610 18.85 -10.89 41.03
N ILE A 611 17.65 -10.62 40.51
CA ILE A 611 16.33 -10.94 41.12
C ILE A 611 15.42 -11.44 39.97
N ARG A 612 15.36 -12.76 39.70
CA ARG A 612 14.29 -13.70 40.10
C ARG A 612 12.86 -13.16 39.93
N LYS A 613 12.12 -13.65 38.91
CA LYS A 613 11.26 -14.86 38.98
C LYS A 613 10.22 -14.86 40.10
N HIS A 614 8.95 -14.62 39.76
CA HIS A 614 7.95 -15.70 39.55
C HIS A 614 6.52 -15.14 39.41
N LYS A 615 5.89 -15.31 38.24
CA LYS A 615 4.93 -16.41 38.08
C LYS A 615 4.77 -16.79 36.61
#